data_AF-A0A2V5NMP9-F1
#
_entry.id   AF-A0A2V5NMP9-F1
#
_cell.length_a   1.000
_cell.length_b   1.000
_cell.length_c   1.000
_cell.angle_alpha   90.00
_cell.angle_beta   90.00
_cell.angle_gamma   90.00
#
_symmetry.space_group_name_H-M   'P 1'
#
loop_
_entity.id
_entity.type
_entity.pdbx_description
1 polymer ?
#
loop_
_entity_poly.entity_id
_entity_poly.type
_entity_poly.pdbx_seq_one_letter_code
_entity_poly.pdbx_strand_id
1 'polypeptide(L)'
;MNTIRVTIWNEFIHERTNAEVGRLYPDGIHGALATALRAHPELEIRTATLREPEHGLTREVLAQTDVLTWWGHAAHDEVDDQV
;
A
#
# COMPACT_ATOMS: atom_id res chain seq x y z
N MET A 1 0.53 -11.35 -22.96
CA MET A 1 0.94 -10.04 -22.41
C MET A 1 1.63 -10.30 -21.09
N ASN A 2 2.65 -9.50 -20.74
CA ASN A 2 3.33 -9.64 -19.45
C ASN A 2 2.47 -8.96 -18.37
N THR A 3 2.23 -9.64 -17.25
CA THR A 3 1.52 -9.08 -16.09
C THR A 3 2.32 -7.92 -15.50
N ILE A 4 1.64 -6.84 -15.11
CA ILE A 4 2.25 -5.70 -14.43
C ILE A 4 2.08 -5.88 -12.91
N ARG A 5 3.18 -5.87 -12.17
CA ARG A 5 3.18 -6.05 -10.71
C ARG A 5 3.08 -4.69 -10.03
N VAL A 6 1.97 -4.45 -9.36
CA VAL A 6 1.68 -3.18 -8.67
C VAL A 6 1.71 -3.40 -7.17
N THR A 7 2.54 -2.63 -6.47
CA THR A 7 2.52 -2.56 -5.01
C THR A 7 1.83 -1.26 -4.60
N ILE A 8 0.77 -1.38 -3.79
CA ILE A 8 0.02 -0.24 -3.26
C ILE A 8 0.46 -0.02 -1.82
N TRP A 9 1.25 1.04 -1.60
CA TRP A 9 1.69 1.42 -0.27
C TRP A 9 0.77 2.47 0.33
N ASN A 10 0.34 2.24 1.57
CA ASN A 10 -0.49 3.15 2.32
C ASN A 10 0.02 3.30 3.74
N GLU A 11 0.17 4.54 4.20
CA GLU A 11 0.56 4.86 5.56
C GLU A 11 -0.33 4.16 6.60
N PHE A 12 -1.64 4.04 6.30
CA PHE A 12 -2.63 3.30 7.10
C PHE A 12 -2.79 3.75 8.56
N ILE A 13 -2.51 5.04 8.84
CA ILE A 13 -2.62 5.62 10.18
C ILE A 13 -4.00 6.23 10.43
N HIS A 14 -4.56 6.97 9.48
CA HIS A 14 -5.87 7.63 9.66
C HIS A 14 -7.00 6.63 9.81
N GLU A 15 -7.00 5.56 9.01
CA GLU A 15 -8.02 4.52 9.07
C GLU A 15 -8.00 3.77 10.41
N ARG A 16 -6.86 3.82 11.11
CA ARG A 16 -6.66 3.15 12.41
C ARG A 16 -6.95 4.05 13.60
N THR A 17 -6.77 5.36 13.47
CA THR A 17 -6.86 6.32 14.58
C THR A 17 -8.10 7.22 14.51
N ASN A 18 -8.72 7.38 13.33
CA ASN A 18 -9.94 8.15 13.13
C ASN A 18 -11.11 7.22 12.78
N ALA A 19 -12.10 7.15 13.67
CA ALA A 19 -13.26 6.27 13.51
C ALA A 19 -14.12 6.58 12.27
N GLU A 20 -14.20 7.85 11.85
CA GLU A 20 -14.95 8.21 10.65
C GLU A 20 -14.26 7.70 9.38
N VAL A 21 -12.93 7.85 9.33
CA VAL A 21 -12.11 7.36 8.22
C VAL A 21 -12.11 5.82 8.19
N GLY A 22 -11.91 5.17 9.34
CA GLY A 22 -11.96 3.71 9.42
C GLY A 22 -13.32 3.12 9.04
N ARG A 23 -14.42 3.85 9.24
CA ARG A 23 -15.74 3.45 8.75
C ARG A 23 -15.86 3.53 7.22
N LEU A 24 -15.20 4.51 6.59
CA LEU A 24 -15.17 4.65 5.12
C LEU A 24 -14.23 3.63 4.47
N TYR A 25 -13.09 3.35 5.11
CA TYR A 25 -12.03 2.46 4.63
C TYR A 25 -11.70 1.40 5.70
N PRO A 26 -12.58 0.40 5.91
CA PRO A 26 -12.40 -0.61 6.95
C PRO A 26 -11.13 -1.45 6.75
N ASP A 27 -10.76 -1.68 5.49
CA ASP A 27 -9.54 -2.39 5.08
C ASP A 27 -8.45 -1.43 4.55
N GLY A 28 -8.56 -0.15 4.91
CA GLY A 28 -7.66 0.91 4.44
C GLY A 28 -7.89 1.36 3.00
N ILE A 29 -7.31 2.51 2.64
CA ILE A 29 -7.37 3.04 1.27
C ILE A 29 -6.74 2.05 0.28
N HIS A 30 -5.61 1.45 0.66
CA HIS A 30 -4.96 0.39 -0.11
C HIS A 30 -5.87 -0.81 -0.39
N GLY A 31 -6.72 -1.22 0.56
CA GLY A 31 -7.68 -2.31 0.36
C GLY A 31 -8.76 -1.97 -0.67
N ALA A 32 -9.28 -0.75 -0.63
CA ALA A 32 -10.23 -0.25 -1.62
C ALA A 32 -9.62 -0.19 -3.03
N LEU A 33 -8.41 0.35 -3.15
CA LEU A 33 -7.67 0.41 -4.41
C LEU A 33 -7.33 -0.99 -4.94
N ALA A 34 -6.86 -1.90 -4.08
CA ALA A 34 -6.53 -3.26 -4.46
C ALA A 34 -7.76 -4.02 -4.96
N THR A 35 -8.92 -3.82 -4.34
CA THR A 35 -10.18 -4.42 -4.78
C THR A 35 -10.57 -3.94 -6.17
N ALA A 36 -10.48 -2.63 -6.44
CA ALA A 36 -10.78 -2.08 -7.76
C ALA A 36 -9.79 -2.56 -8.83
N LEU A 37 -8.49 -2.53 -8.54
CA LEU A 37 -7.45 -2.86 -9.52
C LEU A 37 -7.35 -4.36 -9.83
N ARG A 38 -7.72 -5.24 -8.90
CA ARG A 38 -7.82 -6.69 -9.16
C ARG A 38 -8.87 -7.07 -10.21
N ALA A 39 -9.77 -6.16 -10.59
CA ALA A 39 -10.67 -6.37 -11.72
C ALA A 39 -9.93 -6.47 -13.07
N HIS A 40 -8.68 -6.03 -13.13
CA HIS A 40 -7.82 -6.05 -14.32
C HIS A 40 -6.91 -7.28 -14.31
N PRO A 41 -7.16 -8.31 -15.15
CA PRO A 41 -6.40 -9.56 -15.13
C PRO A 41 -4.92 -9.39 -15.54
N GLU A 42 -4.57 -8.27 -16.17
CA GLU A 42 -3.20 -7.90 -16.52
C GLU A 42 -2.39 -7.36 -15.33
N LEU A 43 -3.01 -7.15 -14.17
CA LEU A 43 -2.36 -6.61 -12.98
C LEU A 43 -2.21 -7.66 -11.88
N GLU A 44 -1.02 -7.74 -11.29
CA GLU A 44 -0.75 -8.48 -10.06
C GLU A 44 -0.64 -7.47 -8.91
N ILE A 45 -1.56 -7.54 -7.94
CA ILE A 45 -1.68 -6.51 -6.89
C ILE A 45 -1.18 -7.01 -5.53
N ARG A 46 -0.20 -6.30 -4.98
CA ARG A 46 0.28 -6.38 -3.60
C ARG A 46 -0.08 -5.10 -2.85
N THR A 47 -0.27 -5.20 -1.53
CA THR A 47 -0.39 -4.05 -0.64
C THR A 47 0.75 -4.08 0.39
N ALA A 48 1.15 -2.91 0.88
CA ALA A 48 2.13 -2.74 1.95
C ALA A 48 1.76 -1.52 2.80
N THR A 49 2.19 -1.51 4.07
CA THR A 49 1.86 -0.41 5.00
C THR A 49 3.03 -0.01 5.89
N LEU A 50 2.98 1.21 6.43
CA LEU A 50 4.05 1.77 7.27
C LEU A 50 4.44 0.88 8.47
N ARG A 51 3.45 0.18 9.05
CA ARG A 51 3.63 -0.63 10.27
C ARG A 51 4.12 -2.06 10.02
N GLU A 52 4.23 -2.47 8.76
CA GLU A 52 4.88 -3.74 8.42
C GLU A 52 6.41 -3.66 8.59
N PRO A 53 7.12 -4.78 8.80
CA PRO A 53 8.58 -4.81 8.77
C PRO A 53 9.11 -4.18 7.47
N GLU A 54 10.12 -3.31 7.57
CA GLU A 54 10.66 -2.56 6.43
C GLU A 54 9.55 -1.84 5.63
N HIS A 55 8.50 -1.38 6.32
CA HIS A 55 7.32 -0.76 5.72
C HIS A 55 6.63 -1.61 4.63
N GLY A 56 6.84 -2.94 4.67
CA GLY A 56 6.40 -3.88 3.64
C GLY A 56 7.15 -3.76 2.30
N LEU A 57 8.24 -2.99 2.25
CA LEU A 57 9.02 -2.65 1.07
C LEU A 57 10.43 -3.22 1.10
N THR A 58 10.59 -4.50 1.43
CA THR A 58 11.91 -5.15 1.37
C THR A 58 12.51 -5.06 -0.05
N ARG A 59 13.83 -5.23 -0.16
CA ARG A 59 14.52 -5.24 -1.46
C ARG A 59 13.90 -6.21 -2.47
N GLU A 60 13.47 -7.38 -2.01
CA GLU A 60 12.81 -8.39 -2.84
C GLU A 60 11.44 -7.92 -3.30
N VAL A 61 10.67 -7.26 -2.42
CA VAL A 61 9.37 -6.67 -2.79
C VAL A 61 9.55 -5.61 -3.86
N LEU A 62 10.51 -4.70 -3.68
CA LEU A 62 10.80 -3.63 -4.63
C LEU A 62 11.31 -4.18 -5.97
N ALA A 63 12.21 -5.17 -5.94
CA ALA A 63 12.65 -5.86 -7.16
C ALA A 63 11.51 -6.59 -7.90
N GLN A 64 10.44 -6.94 -7.17
CA GLN A 64 9.24 -7.54 -7.70
C GLN A 64 8.12 -6.54 -8.03
N THR A 65 8.38 -5.24 -7.96
CA THR A 65 7.39 -4.19 -8.19
C THR A 65 7.72 -3.44 -9.47
N ASP A 66 6.79 -3.46 -10.43
CA ASP A 66 6.91 -2.67 -11.66
C ASP A 66 6.38 -1.25 -11.46
N VAL A 67 5.33 -1.11 -10.64
CA VAL A 67 4.72 0.18 -10.26
C VAL A 67 4.46 0.21 -8.76
N LEU A 68 5.04 1.18 -8.06
CA LEU A 68 4.73 1.49 -6.66
C LEU A 68 3.79 2.69 -6.61
N THR A 69 2.64 2.54 -5.96
CA THR A 69 1.79 3.68 -5.58
C THR A 69 1.99 4.00 -4.11
N TRP A 70 1.95 5.28 -3.76
CA TRP A 70 2.30 5.75 -2.43
C TRP A 70 1.25 6.74 -1.91
N TRP A 71 0.64 6.43 -0.78
CA TRP A 71 -0.23 7.35 -0.05
C TRP A 71 0.29 7.53 1.39
N GLY A 72 0.55 8.79 1.78
CA GLY A 72 0.97 9.15 3.13
C GLY A 72 0.50 10.55 3.51
N HIS A 73 0.45 10.84 4.81
CA HIS A 73 -0.06 12.12 5.31
C HIS A 73 0.46 12.50 6.70
N ALA A 74 0.19 11.70 7.74
CA ALA A 74 0.36 12.10 9.14
C ALA A 74 1.61 11.55 9.85
N ALA A 75 2.27 10.56 9.27
CA ALA A 75 3.42 9.87 9.87
C ALA A 75 4.58 9.75 8.87
N HIS A 76 4.77 10.79 8.04
CA HIS A 76 5.84 10.79 7.04
C HIS A 76 7.24 10.81 7.67
N ASP A 77 7.36 11.41 8.85
CA ASP A 77 8.57 11.42 9.67
C ASP A 77 8.92 10.04 10.26
N GLU A 78 7.99 9.09 10.21
CA GLU A 78 8.21 7.70 10.64
C GLU A 78 8.64 6.77 9.50
N VAL A 79 8.76 7.28 8.26
CA VAL A 79 9.33 6.52 7.14
C VAL A 79 10.85 6.53 7.28
N ASP A 80 11.46 5.35 7.39
CA ASP A 80 12.91 5.21 7.51
C ASP A 80 13.61 5.33 6.15
N ASP A 81 14.56 6.26 6.05
CA ASP A 81 15.38 6.51 4.86
C ASP A 81 16.21 5.29 4.41
N GLN A 82 16.44 4.32 5.29
CA GLN A 82 17.26 3.13 5.01
C GLN A 82 16.48 1.97 4.36
N VAL A 83 15.15 2.07 4.32
CA VAL A 83 14.25 1.07 3.74
C VAL A 83 14.18 1.20 2.23
#